data_AF-A0A642C1C0-F1
#
_entry.id   AF-A0A642C1C0-F1
#
_cell.length_a   1.000
_cell.length_b   1.000
_cell.length_c   1.000
_cell.angle_alpha   90.00
_cell.angle_beta   90.00
_cell.angle_gamma   90.00
#
_symmetry.space_group_name_H-M   'P 1'
#
loop_
_entity.id
_entity.type
_entity.pdbx_description
1 polymer ?
#
loop_
_entity_poly.entity_id
_entity_poly.type
_entity_poly.pdbx_seq_one_letter_code
_entity_poly.pdbx_strand_id
1 'polypeptide(L)'
;MSQKLIDVSKLNQTLITYDKALRALPFATLQEVAAKLGLNVMDLQGKHALINERRRAGGTQSYKIGKNFRLVDKLLGYEPSVIEPKDVVCITKENSQKYDDGELLIVGGQPVSNINKKHPLETRVAFTLVKSHVEDVVYTLFHAERDEDSTSPSGAFDGLFTKADMLITTGDVNAARGNFAPSGLFTLPTKDTDSAAYENLVEWIGGANTYLRSSKSGIPQLLCAETVLIAARSALRNKLSMQEYPSMQRMIELLREDAMCPALEILSHEALGQGSRL
;
A
#
# COMPACT_ATOMS: atom_id res chain seq x y z
N MET A 1 34.72 28.16 23.44
CA MET A 1 33.42 27.49 23.23
C MET A 1 33.08 27.67 21.76
N SER A 2 33.12 26.61 20.96
CA SER A 2 32.78 26.74 19.54
C SER A 2 31.31 27.15 19.41
N GLN A 3 31.05 28.04 18.45
CA GLN A 3 29.73 28.56 18.19
C GLN A 3 28.99 27.46 17.42
N LYS A 4 28.20 26.67 18.16
CA LYS A 4 27.51 25.48 17.64
C LYS A 4 26.78 25.76 16.33
N LEU A 5 26.95 24.88 15.36
CA LEU A 5 26.40 24.99 14.01
C LEU A 5 24.85 25.02 13.96
N ILE A 6 24.16 24.32 14.87
CA ILE A 6 22.70 24.22 14.91
C ILE A 6 22.18 24.64 16.29
N ASP A 7 21.21 25.55 16.32
CA ASP A 7 20.58 26.03 17.55
C ASP A 7 19.19 25.40 17.72
N VAL A 8 19.02 24.56 18.75
CA VAL A 8 17.75 23.87 19.05
C VAL A 8 16.60 24.85 19.27
N SER A 9 16.89 26.05 19.80
CA SER A 9 15.86 27.09 19.97
C SER A 9 15.38 27.64 18.64
N LYS A 10 16.26 27.69 17.63
CA LYS A 10 15.90 28.09 16.27
C LYS A 10 15.24 26.99 15.47
N LEU A 11 15.53 25.71 15.73
CA LEU A 11 14.77 24.59 15.16
C LEU A 11 13.27 24.74 15.47
N ASN A 12 12.92 25.05 16.73
CA ASN A 12 11.53 25.32 17.11
C ASN A 12 10.93 26.53 16.37
N GLN A 13 11.69 27.62 16.21
CA GLN A 13 11.25 28.77 15.41
C GLN A 13 11.13 28.46 13.92
N THR A 14 11.97 27.57 13.40
CA THR A 14 12.00 27.13 12.01
C THR A 14 10.79 26.25 11.71
N LEU A 15 10.43 25.35 12.64
CA LEU A 15 9.18 24.58 12.59
C LEU A 15 7.95 25.51 12.52
N ILE A 16 7.90 26.56 13.34
CA ILE A 16 6.80 27.56 13.31
C ILE A 16 6.80 28.34 11.99
N THR A 17 7.97 28.73 11.49
CA THR A 17 8.09 29.54 10.26
C THR A 17 7.68 28.76 9.01
N TYR A 18 8.02 27.47 8.95
CA TYR A 18 7.71 26.59 7.81
C TYR A 18 6.52 25.66 8.06
N ASP A 19 5.73 25.88 9.11
CA ASP A 19 4.61 25.03 9.52
C ASP A 19 3.67 24.67 8.36
N LYS A 20 3.30 25.65 7.53
CA LYS A 20 2.45 25.39 6.34
C LYS A 20 3.09 24.42 5.35
N ALA A 21 4.39 24.54 5.10
CA ALA A 21 5.11 23.64 4.20
C ALA A 21 5.29 22.24 4.82
N LEU A 22 5.56 22.18 6.13
CA LEU A 22 5.71 20.93 6.86
C LEU A 22 4.40 20.16 6.98
N ARG A 23 3.25 20.83 7.08
CA ARG A 23 1.92 20.19 7.05
C ARG A 23 1.54 19.65 5.67
N ALA A 24 1.99 20.31 4.60
CA ALA A 24 1.73 19.85 3.23
C ALA A 24 2.67 18.72 2.79
N LEU A 25 3.83 18.60 3.42
CA LEU A 25 4.87 17.65 3.02
C LEU A 25 4.43 16.18 3.12
N PRO A 26 3.74 15.71 4.19
CA PRO A 26 3.21 14.36 4.27
C PRO A 26 2.28 14.01 3.11
N PHE A 27 1.40 14.94 2.73
CA PHE A 27 0.50 14.73 1.60
C PHE A 27 1.28 14.57 0.30
N ALA A 28 2.27 15.43 0.06
CA ALA A 28 3.09 15.36 -1.15
C ALA A 28 3.90 14.06 -1.24
N THR A 29 4.45 13.57 -0.13
CA THR A 29 5.21 12.30 -0.09
C THR A 29 4.28 11.09 -0.22
N LEU A 30 3.10 11.12 0.38
CA LEU A 30 2.12 10.03 0.27
C LEU A 30 1.46 9.97 -1.10
N GLN A 31 1.29 11.10 -1.79
CA GLN A 31 0.62 11.14 -3.08
C GLN A 31 1.31 10.26 -4.14
N GLU A 32 2.64 10.20 -4.15
CA GLU A 32 3.38 9.36 -5.10
C GLU A 32 3.13 7.87 -4.82
N VAL A 33 3.21 7.47 -3.56
CA VAL A 33 2.98 6.09 -3.12
C VAL A 33 1.52 5.68 -3.34
N ALA A 34 0.58 6.57 -3.01
CA ALA A 34 -0.84 6.36 -3.21
C ALA A 34 -1.20 6.21 -4.69
N ALA A 35 -0.59 7.01 -5.57
CA ALA A 35 -0.77 6.86 -7.01
C ALA A 35 -0.26 5.50 -7.54
N LYS A 36 0.88 5.01 -7.04
CA LYS A 36 1.41 3.68 -7.40
C LYS A 36 0.54 2.53 -6.89
N LEU A 37 -0.07 2.68 -5.71
CA LEU A 37 -0.90 1.67 -5.07
C LEU A 37 -2.40 1.81 -5.37
N GLY A 38 -2.81 2.79 -6.18
CA GLY A 38 -4.22 3.06 -6.48
C GLY A 38 -5.05 3.48 -5.25
N LEU A 39 -4.39 4.02 -4.22
CA LEU A 39 -5.04 4.39 -2.96
C LEU A 39 -5.56 5.83 -3.00
N ASN A 40 -6.71 6.05 -2.36
CA ASN A 40 -7.25 7.39 -2.15
C ASN A 40 -6.73 7.95 -0.82
N VAL A 41 -6.12 9.12 -0.85
CA VAL A 41 -5.72 9.87 0.35
C VAL A 41 -6.79 10.92 0.64
N MET A 42 -7.32 10.92 1.86
CA MET A 42 -8.35 11.85 2.31
C MET A 42 -7.84 12.62 3.53
N ASP A 43 -8.07 13.93 3.54
CA ASP A 43 -7.92 14.75 4.73
C ASP A 43 -9.22 14.65 5.55
N LEU A 44 -9.12 14.20 6.80
CA LEU A 44 -10.26 13.87 7.64
C LEU A 44 -10.10 14.52 9.01
N GLN A 45 -11.17 15.15 9.50
CA GLN A 45 -11.24 15.70 10.86
C GLN A 45 -12.26 14.89 11.66
N GLY A 46 -11.75 14.01 12.52
CA GLY A 46 -12.59 13.14 13.36
C GLY A 46 -13.17 11.94 12.60
N LYS A 47 -14.25 11.37 13.15
CA LYS A 47 -14.84 10.12 12.67
C LYS A 47 -15.79 10.37 11.50
N HIS A 48 -15.54 9.71 10.38
CA HIS A 48 -16.41 9.75 9.21
C HIS A 48 -16.98 8.36 8.94
N ALA A 49 -18.24 8.31 8.53
CA ALA A 49 -18.91 7.08 8.11
C ALA A 49 -19.46 7.28 6.70
N LEU A 50 -19.04 6.42 5.77
CA LEU A 50 -19.61 6.35 4.43
C LEU A 50 -20.53 5.14 4.37
N ILE A 51 -21.79 5.36 4.04
CA ILE A 51 -22.76 4.27 3.86
C ILE A 51 -22.48 3.66 2.49
N ASN A 52 -21.90 2.47 2.49
CA ASN A 52 -21.65 1.73 1.25
C ASN A 52 -22.88 0.89 0.90
N GLU A 53 -23.41 1.12 -0.30
CA GLU A 53 -24.47 0.29 -0.87
C GLU A 53 -23.87 -0.97 -1.48
N ARG A 54 -24.14 -2.13 -0.88
CA ARG A 54 -23.71 -3.43 -1.38
C ARG A 54 -24.88 -4.13 -2.06
N ARG A 55 -24.76 -4.36 -3.36
CA ARG A 55 -25.75 -5.15 -4.13
C ARG A 55 -25.45 -6.64 -4.01
N ARG A 56 -26.45 -7.42 -3.61
CA ARG A 56 -26.40 -8.89 -3.68
C ARG A 56 -26.68 -9.34 -5.12
N ALA A 57 -25.67 -9.83 -5.82
CA ALA A 57 -25.83 -10.43 -7.14
C ALA A 57 -26.44 -11.85 -7.06
N GLY A 58 -26.96 -12.37 -8.18
CA GLY A 58 -27.46 -13.77 -8.25
C GLY A 58 -28.95 -13.98 -7.96
N GLY A 59 -29.77 -12.92 -7.94
CA GLY A 59 -31.23 -13.03 -7.81
C GLY A 59 -31.93 -13.63 -9.04
N THR A 60 -31.29 -13.60 -10.21
CA THR A 60 -31.85 -14.13 -11.45
C THR A 60 -31.71 -15.65 -11.49
N GLN A 61 -32.82 -16.38 -11.42
CA GLN A 61 -32.85 -17.84 -11.46
C GLN A 61 -33.74 -18.33 -12.60
N SER A 62 -33.42 -19.49 -13.18
CA SER A 62 -34.29 -20.15 -14.15
C SER A 62 -35.64 -20.52 -13.52
N TYR A 63 -36.72 -20.15 -14.21
CA TYR A 63 -38.09 -20.52 -13.85
C TYR A 63 -38.36 -21.98 -14.26
N LYS A 64 -38.85 -22.79 -13.32
CA LYS A 64 -39.37 -24.13 -13.58
C LYS A 64 -40.59 -24.34 -12.69
N ILE A 65 -41.68 -24.86 -13.25
CA ILE A 65 -42.87 -25.22 -12.50
C ILE A 65 -42.50 -26.25 -11.41
N GLY A 66 -42.89 -25.98 -10.16
CA GLY A 66 -42.57 -26.81 -8.99
C GLY A 66 -41.22 -26.53 -8.30
N LYS A 67 -40.43 -25.55 -8.75
CA LYS A 67 -39.19 -25.14 -8.08
C LYS A 67 -39.51 -24.22 -6.90
N ASN A 68 -38.99 -24.54 -5.72
CA ASN A 68 -39.05 -23.63 -4.57
C ASN A 68 -38.13 -22.43 -4.83
N PHE A 69 -38.72 -21.27 -5.06
CA PHE A 69 -37.98 -20.00 -5.14
C PHE A 69 -37.69 -19.51 -3.73
N ARG A 70 -36.41 -19.49 -3.33
CA ARG A 70 -36.00 -18.74 -2.14
C ARG A 70 -36.03 -17.26 -2.51
N LEU A 71 -36.98 -16.50 -1.95
CA LEU A 71 -37.01 -15.05 -2.04
C LEU A 71 -35.72 -14.50 -1.43
N VAL A 72 -35.05 -13.62 -2.15
CA VAL A 72 -33.91 -12.87 -1.61
C VAL A 72 -34.50 -11.68 -0.85
N ASP A 73 -34.49 -11.72 0.48
CA ASP A 73 -35.17 -10.73 1.33
C ASP A 73 -34.70 -9.29 1.12
N LYS A 74 -33.43 -9.08 0.76
CA LYS A 74 -32.87 -7.76 0.44
C LYS A 74 -31.86 -7.86 -0.71
N LEU A 75 -32.11 -7.07 -1.76
CA LEU A 75 -31.19 -6.92 -2.91
C LEU A 75 -30.03 -5.96 -2.59
N LEU A 76 -30.28 -4.96 -1.73
CA LEU A 76 -29.33 -3.94 -1.32
C LEU A 76 -29.11 -4.03 0.19
N GLY A 77 -27.85 -4.16 0.60
CA GLY A 77 -27.40 -3.99 1.97
C GLY A 77 -26.73 -2.63 2.13
N TYR A 78 -27.02 -1.93 3.23
CA TYR A 78 -26.36 -0.68 3.58
C TYR A 78 -25.43 -0.96 4.75
N GLU A 79 -24.12 -0.91 4.51
CA GLU A 79 -23.11 -1.14 5.54
C GLU A 79 -22.29 0.14 5.75
N PRO A 80 -22.29 0.72 6.96
CA PRO A 80 -21.47 1.89 7.24
C PRO A 80 -19.99 1.48 7.28
N SER A 81 -19.20 1.99 6.34
CA SER A 81 -17.75 1.93 6.38
C SER A 81 -17.26 3.13 7.18
N VAL A 82 -16.77 2.87 8.39
CA VAL A 82 -16.35 3.88 9.35
C VAL A 82 -14.84 4.03 9.30
N ILE A 83 -14.36 5.26 9.12
CA ILE A 83 -12.95 5.63 9.21
C ILE A 83 -12.74 6.57 10.40
N GLU A 84 -11.73 6.28 11.20
CA GLU A 84 -11.39 7.04 12.40
C GLU A 84 -9.88 7.28 12.43
N PRO A 85 -9.42 8.55 12.40
CA PRO A 85 -8.01 8.86 12.50
C PRO A 85 -7.51 8.49 13.90
N LYS A 86 -6.32 7.90 13.95
CA LYS A 86 -5.63 7.53 15.19
C LYS A 86 -4.39 8.40 15.34
N ASP A 87 -4.19 8.96 16.52
CA ASP A 87 -3.02 9.80 16.79
C ASP A 87 -1.76 8.94 16.91
N VAL A 88 -0.72 9.35 16.20
CA VAL A 88 0.61 8.71 16.19
C VAL A 88 1.66 9.79 16.41
N VAL A 89 2.69 9.47 17.17
CA VAL A 89 3.78 10.40 17.50
C VAL A 89 5.13 9.90 16.98
N CYS A 90 5.92 10.79 16.40
CA CYS A 90 7.33 10.54 16.09
C CYS A 90 8.19 11.08 17.23
N ILE A 91 8.82 10.20 18.01
CA ILE A 91 9.64 10.58 19.17
C ILE A 91 11.12 10.48 18.79
N THR A 92 11.69 11.55 18.26
CA THR A 92 13.13 11.65 17.99
C THR A 92 13.81 12.58 19.00
N LYS A 93 14.81 12.08 19.73
CA LYS A 93 15.72 12.91 20.54
C LYS A 93 16.89 13.37 19.69
N GLU A 94 16.74 14.51 19.02
CA GLU A 94 17.85 15.13 18.30
C GLU A 94 18.83 15.79 19.28
N ASN A 95 20.10 15.39 19.23
CA ASN A 95 21.15 15.94 20.09
C ASN A 95 22.05 16.88 19.27
N SER A 96 21.97 18.18 19.57
CA SER A 96 22.86 19.21 19.01
C SER A 96 24.36 18.92 19.15
N GLN A 97 24.77 18.06 20.09
CA GLN A 97 26.17 17.66 20.30
C GLN A 97 26.71 16.68 19.26
N LYS A 98 25.87 16.11 18.38
CA LYS A 98 26.30 15.20 17.31
C LYS A 98 26.63 15.89 15.98
N TYR A 99 26.37 17.19 15.86
CA TYR A 99 26.68 17.95 14.67
C TYR A 99 28.03 18.64 14.87
N ASP A 100 29.11 17.98 14.47
CA ASP A 100 30.46 18.55 14.55
C ASP A 100 30.62 19.68 13.53
N ASP A 101 31.32 20.75 13.94
CA ASP A 101 31.51 22.00 13.17
C ASP A 101 32.31 21.80 11.85
N GLY A 102 32.72 20.56 11.52
CA GLY A 102 33.61 20.24 10.41
C GLY A 102 32.95 19.73 9.11
N GLU A 103 31.66 19.36 9.10
CA GLU A 103 31.13 18.51 8.01
C GLU A 103 30.35 19.20 6.89
N LEU A 104 30.04 20.51 6.91
CA LEU A 104 29.40 21.17 5.75
C LEU A 104 29.60 22.70 5.74
N LEU A 105 30.61 23.16 5.00
CA LEU A 105 30.85 24.59 4.77
C LEU A 105 30.01 25.18 3.62
N ILE A 106 29.46 24.33 2.73
CA ILE A 106 28.75 24.76 1.51
C ILE A 106 27.63 23.76 1.18
N VAL A 107 26.40 24.26 1.01
CA VAL A 107 25.29 23.51 0.39
C VAL A 107 24.99 24.17 -0.96
N GLY A 108 25.17 23.44 -2.06
CA GLY A 108 24.79 23.92 -3.40
C GLY A 108 25.54 25.18 -3.90
N GLY A 109 26.77 25.43 -3.42
CA GLY A 109 27.57 26.58 -3.85
C GLY A 109 27.26 27.91 -3.15
N GLN A 110 26.33 27.95 -2.19
CA GLN A 110 26.10 29.14 -1.36
C GLN A 110 26.76 28.98 0.02
N PRO A 111 27.56 29.96 0.47
CA PRO A 111 28.16 29.92 1.80
C PRO A 111 27.10 30.09 2.89
N VAL A 112 27.34 29.46 4.05
CA VAL A 112 26.49 29.63 5.24
C VAL A 112 26.44 31.12 5.63
N SER A 113 25.27 31.73 5.58
CA SER A 113 25.11 33.16 5.87
C SER A 113 25.21 33.43 7.38
N ASN A 114 26.37 33.92 7.81
CA ASN A 114 26.61 34.36 9.20
C ASN A 114 25.79 35.59 9.62
N ILE A 115 25.13 36.28 8.67
CA ILE A 115 24.36 37.52 8.93
C ILE A 115 22.95 37.18 9.42
N ASN A 116 22.28 36.20 8.81
CA ASN A 116 20.91 35.82 9.19
C ASN A 116 20.84 34.77 10.31
N LYS A 117 21.99 34.20 10.71
CA LYS A 117 22.10 33.08 11.66
C LYS A 117 21.10 31.93 11.41
N LYS A 118 20.60 31.78 10.18
CA LYS A 118 19.73 30.68 9.75
C LYS A 118 20.65 29.60 9.18
N HIS A 119 20.80 28.50 9.91
CA HIS A 119 21.65 27.44 9.43
C HIS A 119 20.88 26.63 8.37
N PRO A 120 21.40 26.43 7.14
CA PRO A 120 20.70 25.67 6.09
C PRO A 120 20.41 24.22 6.49
N LEU A 121 21.12 23.67 7.49
CA LEU A 121 20.82 22.35 8.04
C LEU A 121 19.58 22.33 8.96
N GLU A 122 19.17 23.44 9.57
CA GLU A 122 17.97 23.47 10.44
C GLU A 122 16.71 23.12 9.65
N THR A 123 16.53 23.75 8.48
CA THR A 123 15.45 23.42 7.55
C THR A 123 15.57 22.00 7.03
N ARG A 124 16.79 21.56 6.66
CA ARG A 124 17.01 20.20 6.15
C ARG A 124 16.65 19.13 7.19
N VAL A 125 17.09 19.31 8.44
CA VAL A 125 16.80 18.39 9.55
C VAL A 125 15.28 18.33 9.81
N ALA A 126 14.61 19.48 9.88
CA ALA A 126 13.15 19.52 10.06
C ALA A 126 12.38 18.80 8.93
N PHE A 127 12.78 19.02 7.67
CA PHE A 127 12.17 18.35 6.52
C PHE A 127 12.48 16.86 6.49
N THR A 128 13.70 16.44 6.83
CA THR A 128 14.08 15.02 6.91
C THR A 128 13.30 14.31 8.01
N LEU A 129 13.06 14.94 9.15
CA LEU A 129 12.28 14.35 10.25
C LEU A 129 10.85 14.04 9.82
N VAL A 130 10.18 15.00 9.16
CA VAL A 130 8.82 14.77 8.64
C VAL A 130 8.82 13.70 7.54
N LYS A 131 9.81 13.69 6.64
CA LYS A 131 9.95 12.64 5.62
C LYS A 131 10.13 11.26 6.23
N SER A 132 11.03 11.11 7.20
CA SER A 132 11.28 9.86 7.90
C SER A 132 10.03 9.33 8.59
N HIS A 133 9.25 10.20 9.23
CA HIS A 133 7.98 9.80 9.83
C HIS A 133 6.99 9.24 8.80
N VAL A 134 6.93 9.85 7.61
CA VAL A 134 6.04 9.39 6.54
C VAL A 134 6.57 8.10 5.90
N GLU A 135 7.87 7.96 5.73
CA GLU A 135 8.50 6.72 5.27
C GLU A 135 8.16 5.55 6.20
N ASP A 136 8.26 5.74 7.52
CA ASP A 136 7.86 4.73 8.51
C ASP A 136 6.40 4.29 8.34
N VAL A 137 5.49 5.24 8.10
CA VAL A 137 4.07 4.96 7.82
C VAL A 137 3.91 4.20 6.50
N VAL A 138 4.63 4.58 5.45
CA VAL A 138 4.57 3.91 4.14
C VAL A 138 5.04 2.46 4.23
N TYR A 139 6.17 2.20 4.88
CA TYR A 139 6.74 0.85 4.97
C TYR A 139 5.93 -0.08 5.88
N THR A 140 5.16 0.47 6.82
CA THR A 140 4.31 -0.32 7.72
C THR A 140 2.84 -0.37 7.26
N LEU A 141 2.46 0.35 6.21
CA LEU A 141 1.07 0.52 5.74
C LEU A 141 0.27 -0.78 5.61
N PHE A 142 0.89 -1.86 5.14
CA PHE A 142 0.21 -3.13 4.93
C PHE A 142 0.22 -4.02 6.18
N HIS A 143 1.33 -4.03 6.93
CA HIS A 143 1.62 -5.02 7.97
C HIS A 143 1.44 -4.52 9.39
N ALA A 144 1.16 -3.23 9.59
CA ALA A 144 0.98 -2.66 10.92
C ALA A 144 -0.20 -3.31 11.65
N GLU A 145 -0.04 -3.54 12.95
CA GLU A 145 -1.08 -4.00 13.85
C GLU A 145 -1.01 -3.12 15.08
N ARG A 146 -2.11 -2.45 15.43
CA ARG A 146 -2.05 -1.49 16.53
C ARG A 146 -1.78 -2.22 17.84
N ASP A 147 -0.75 -1.77 18.53
CA ASP A 147 -0.38 -2.21 19.87
C ASP A 147 0.00 -0.97 20.69
N GLU A 148 -0.77 -0.70 21.76
CA GLU A 148 -0.59 0.49 22.59
C GLU A 148 0.68 0.43 23.44
N ASP A 149 1.23 -0.77 23.64
CA ASP A 149 2.48 -0.99 24.38
C ASP A 149 3.72 -1.00 23.47
N SER A 150 3.52 -1.05 22.15
CA SER A 150 4.61 -1.14 21.18
C SER A 150 5.30 0.19 20.95
N THR A 151 6.62 0.21 21.04
CA THR A 151 7.46 1.38 20.73
C THR A 151 7.95 1.38 19.28
N SER A 152 7.37 0.56 18.41
CA SER A 152 7.77 0.41 17.02
C SER A 152 6.76 1.06 16.07
N PRO A 153 7.19 1.53 14.88
CA PRO A 153 6.25 2.06 13.88
C PRO A 153 5.14 1.08 13.49
N SER A 154 5.42 -0.23 13.53
CA SER A 154 4.43 -1.27 13.22
C SER A 154 3.27 -1.34 14.21
N GLY A 155 3.44 -0.82 15.44
CA GLY A 155 2.40 -0.76 16.46
C GLY A 155 1.49 0.47 16.38
N ALA A 156 1.79 1.41 15.48
CA ALA A 156 1.17 2.73 15.49
C ALA A 156 -0.30 2.73 15.01
N PHE A 157 -0.64 1.87 14.05
CA PHE A 157 -1.96 1.83 13.43
C PHE A 157 -2.30 0.43 12.91
N ASP A 158 -3.53 0.26 12.46
CA ASP A 158 -3.97 -0.99 11.81
C ASP A 158 -3.74 -0.87 10.30
N GLY A 159 -2.83 -1.69 9.77
CA GLY A 159 -2.53 -1.77 8.35
C GLY A 159 -3.65 -2.42 7.53
N LEU A 160 -3.49 -2.38 6.20
CA LEU A 160 -4.49 -2.90 5.27
C LEU A 160 -4.74 -4.40 5.43
N PHE A 161 -3.71 -5.20 5.70
CA PHE A 161 -3.88 -6.64 5.90
C PHE A 161 -4.60 -6.98 7.20
N THR A 162 -4.28 -6.28 8.28
CA THR A 162 -4.98 -6.41 9.57
C THR A 162 -6.47 -6.08 9.43
N LYS A 163 -6.82 -5.02 8.68
CA LYS A 163 -8.22 -4.69 8.37
C LYS A 163 -8.90 -5.75 7.49
N ALA A 164 -8.19 -6.28 6.50
CA ALA A 164 -8.72 -7.36 5.67
C ALA A 164 -8.96 -8.65 6.49
N ASP A 165 -8.09 -8.97 7.45
CA ASP A 165 -8.24 -10.13 8.34
C ASP A 165 -9.42 -9.96 9.31
N MET A 166 -9.66 -8.74 9.79
CA MET A 166 -10.88 -8.42 10.54
C MET A 166 -12.14 -8.69 9.70
N LEU A 167 -12.16 -8.31 8.41
CA LEU A 167 -13.29 -8.56 7.50
C LEU A 167 -13.50 -10.05 7.16
N ILE A 168 -12.41 -10.82 7.11
CA ILE A 168 -12.48 -12.28 6.96
C ILE A 168 -13.10 -12.89 8.23
N THR A 169 -12.65 -12.44 9.40
CA THR A 169 -13.12 -12.94 10.70
C THR A 169 -14.59 -12.58 10.96
N THR A 170 -15.04 -11.38 10.57
CA THR A 170 -16.46 -10.99 10.66
C THR A 170 -17.35 -11.73 9.66
N GLY A 171 -16.75 -12.47 8.71
CA GLY A 171 -17.46 -13.23 7.69
C GLY A 171 -17.93 -12.39 6.50
N ASP A 172 -17.45 -11.16 6.37
CA ASP A 172 -17.76 -10.30 5.24
C ASP A 172 -16.99 -10.67 3.98
N VAL A 173 -15.79 -11.19 4.16
CA VAL A 173 -14.96 -11.81 3.12
C VAL A 173 -14.89 -13.30 3.39
N ASN A 174 -15.56 -14.12 2.55
CA ASN A 174 -15.51 -15.56 2.68
C ASN A 174 -15.77 -16.30 1.35
N ALA A 175 -15.34 -17.56 1.28
CA ALA A 175 -15.48 -18.37 0.07
C ALA A 175 -16.97 -18.59 -0.30
N ALA A 176 -17.86 -18.69 0.69
CA ALA A 176 -19.29 -18.91 0.48
C ALA A 176 -20.00 -17.72 -0.19
N ARG A 177 -19.52 -16.50 0.02
CA ARG A 177 -19.97 -15.26 -0.64
C ARG A 177 -19.29 -15.06 -2.01
N GLY A 178 -18.30 -15.88 -2.35
CA GLY A 178 -17.60 -15.83 -3.63
C GLY A 178 -16.68 -14.62 -3.79
N ASN A 179 -16.27 -14.00 -2.68
CA ASN A 179 -15.35 -12.86 -2.64
C ASN A 179 -14.00 -13.18 -1.98
N PHE A 180 -13.74 -14.46 -1.68
CA PHE A 180 -12.46 -14.95 -1.17
C PHE A 180 -12.08 -16.23 -1.91
N ALA A 181 -10.85 -16.30 -2.40
CA ALA A 181 -10.26 -17.50 -2.99
C ALA A 181 -8.79 -17.60 -2.54
N PRO A 182 -8.34 -18.74 -1.99
CA PRO A 182 -6.94 -18.92 -1.61
C PRO A 182 -6.06 -18.93 -2.87
N SER A 183 -5.05 -18.05 -2.91
CA SER A 183 -4.09 -17.94 -4.01
C SER A 183 -2.99 -19.01 -3.98
N GLY A 184 -2.76 -19.63 -2.82
CA GLY A 184 -1.65 -20.55 -2.62
C GLY A 184 -0.32 -19.84 -2.41
N LEU A 185 0.76 -20.62 -2.37
CA LEU A 185 2.13 -20.12 -2.19
C LEU A 185 2.79 -19.93 -3.56
N PHE A 186 3.43 -18.78 -3.76
CA PHE A 186 4.22 -18.51 -4.96
C PHE A 186 5.71 -18.68 -4.64
N THR A 187 6.27 -19.84 -4.99
CA THR A 187 7.70 -20.12 -4.83
C THR A 187 8.45 -19.93 -6.13
N LEU A 188 9.72 -19.55 -6.03
CA LEU A 188 10.62 -19.57 -7.18
C LEU A 188 10.73 -21.00 -7.73
N PRO A 189 10.71 -21.18 -9.06
CA PRO A 189 10.83 -22.51 -9.66
C PRO A 189 12.20 -23.10 -9.34
N THR A 190 12.21 -24.38 -8.95
CA THR A 190 13.45 -25.11 -8.60
C THR A 190 13.99 -25.98 -9.74
N LYS A 191 13.17 -26.20 -10.78
CA LYS A 191 13.50 -27.00 -11.95
C LYS A 191 13.16 -26.21 -13.21
N ASP A 192 13.86 -26.48 -14.30
CA ASP A 192 13.66 -25.80 -15.59
C ASP A 192 12.32 -26.14 -16.26
N THR A 193 11.57 -27.11 -15.72
CA THR A 193 10.23 -27.49 -16.16
C THR A 193 9.12 -26.96 -15.24
N ASP A 194 9.48 -26.25 -14.17
CA ASP A 194 8.52 -25.78 -13.17
C ASP A 194 7.87 -24.48 -13.64
N SER A 195 6.60 -24.58 -14.03
CA SER A 195 5.73 -23.49 -14.47
C SER A 195 4.62 -23.15 -13.46
N ALA A 196 4.62 -23.80 -12.29
CA ALA A 196 3.47 -23.80 -11.37
C ALA A 196 3.10 -22.40 -10.87
N ALA A 197 4.09 -21.56 -10.55
CA ALA A 197 3.82 -20.22 -10.03
C ALA A 197 3.08 -19.33 -11.05
N TYR A 198 3.36 -19.47 -12.34
CA TYR A 198 2.66 -18.72 -13.39
C TYR A 198 1.26 -19.28 -13.64
N GLU A 199 1.12 -20.61 -13.71
CA GLU A 199 -0.17 -21.27 -13.95
C GLU A 199 -1.14 -21.05 -12.80
N ASN A 200 -0.67 -21.15 -11.55
CA ASN A 200 -1.47 -20.84 -10.36
C ASN A 200 -1.97 -19.39 -10.38
N LEU A 201 -1.13 -18.44 -10.83
CA LEU A 201 -1.51 -17.03 -10.91
C LEU A 201 -2.58 -16.81 -11.99
N VAL A 202 -2.42 -17.44 -13.16
CA VAL A 202 -3.40 -17.40 -14.24
C VAL A 202 -4.72 -18.03 -13.82
N GLU A 203 -4.68 -19.21 -13.19
CA GLU A 203 -5.87 -19.92 -12.73
C GLU A 203 -6.58 -19.15 -11.62
N TRP A 204 -5.84 -18.54 -10.69
CA TRP A 204 -6.45 -17.75 -9.61
C TRP A 204 -7.13 -16.48 -10.15
N ILE A 205 -6.47 -15.74 -11.04
CA ILE A 205 -7.05 -14.55 -11.68
C ILE A 205 -8.23 -14.96 -12.57
N GLY A 206 -8.07 -16.01 -13.38
CA GLY A 206 -9.11 -16.54 -14.26
C GLY A 206 -10.28 -17.22 -13.53
N GLY A 207 -10.06 -17.69 -12.30
CA GLY A 207 -11.07 -18.24 -11.41
C GLY A 207 -11.84 -17.16 -10.65
N ALA A 208 -11.34 -15.93 -10.63
CA ALA A 208 -12.00 -14.82 -9.96
C ALA A 208 -13.39 -14.54 -10.55
N ASN A 209 -14.26 -14.00 -9.70
CA ASN A 209 -15.63 -13.68 -10.07
C ASN A 209 -15.66 -12.80 -11.33
N THR A 210 -16.53 -13.14 -12.28
CA THR A 210 -16.70 -12.40 -13.54
C THR A 210 -16.91 -10.90 -13.36
N TYR A 211 -17.52 -10.46 -12.25
CA TYR A 211 -17.67 -9.03 -11.93
C TYR A 211 -16.35 -8.33 -11.64
N LEU A 212 -15.40 -9.02 -11.01
CA LEU A 212 -14.06 -8.49 -10.73
C LEU A 212 -13.20 -8.46 -11.99
N ARG A 213 -13.40 -9.41 -12.91
CA ARG A 213 -12.71 -9.43 -14.22
C ARG A 213 -13.33 -8.52 -15.28
N SER A 214 -14.55 -8.03 -15.06
CA SER A 214 -15.29 -7.27 -16.07
C SER A 214 -14.85 -5.82 -16.12
N SER A 215 -14.40 -5.37 -17.30
CA SER A 215 -14.10 -3.96 -17.58
C SER A 215 -15.31 -3.02 -17.52
N LYS A 216 -16.54 -3.55 -17.39
CA LYS A 216 -17.78 -2.74 -17.37
C LYS A 216 -18.06 -2.07 -16.02
N SER A 217 -17.53 -2.59 -14.92
CA SER A 217 -17.78 -2.06 -13.57
C SER A 217 -16.54 -1.47 -12.89
N GLY A 218 -15.37 -1.56 -13.52
CA GLY A 218 -14.13 -0.99 -13.01
C GLY A 218 -12.91 -1.58 -13.73
N ILE A 219 -11.73 -1.07 -13.38
CA ILE A 219 -10.45 -1.64 -13.80
C ILE A 219 -10.03 -2.64 -12.71
N PRO A 220 -9.85 -3.94 -13.04
CA PRO A 220 -9.36 -4.91 -12.08
C PRO A 220 -7.95 -4.54 -11.64
N GLN A 221 -7.75 -4.34 -10.34
CA GLN A 221 -6.45 -4.05 -9.75
C GLN A 221 -5.97 -5.24 -8.92
N LEU A 222 -4.76 -5.72 -9.21
CA LEU A 222 -4.08 -6.75 -8.45
C LEU A 222 -2.98 -6.11 -7.62
N LEU A 223 -3.11 -6.16 -6.30
CA LEU A 223 -2.07 -5.75 -5.36
C LEU A 223 -1.22 -6.96 -5.01
N CYS A 224 0.05 -6.96 -5.40
CA CYS A 224 0.92 -8.11 -5.12
C CYS A 224 2.37 -7.70 -4.85
N ALA A 225 3.04 -8.49 -4.01
CA ALA A 225 4.47 -8.34 -3.75
C ALA A 225 5.31 -8.61 -5.02
N GLU A 226 6.45 -7.93 -5.13
CA GLU A 226 7.37 -8.12 -6.27
C GLU A 226 7.92 -9.54 -6.34
N THR A 227 8.05 -10.23 -5.21
CA THR A 227 8.49 -11.64 -5.13
C THR A 227 7.57 -12.57 -5.90
N VAL A 228 6.25 -12.35 -5.84
CA VAL A 228 5.26 -13.10 -6.61
C VAL A 228 5.47 -12.89 -8.10
N LEU A 229 5.69 -11.63 -8.52
CA LEU A 229 5.91 -11.29 -9.92
C LEU A 229 7.22 -11.88 -10.46
N ILE A 230 8.28 -11.89 -9.66
CA ILE A 230 9.56 -12.50 -10.03
C ILE A 230 9.43 -14.03 -10.14
N ALA A 231 8.71 -14.67 -9.21
CA ALA A 231 8.43 -16.10 -9.26
C ALA A 231 7.61 -16.47 -10.50
N ALA A 232 6.53 -15.72 -10.79
CA ALA A 232 5.70 -15.91 -11.98
C ALA A 232 6.49 -15.70 -13.28
N ARG A 233 7.36 -14.68 -13.34
CA ARG A 233 8.22 -14.40 -14.50
C ARG A 233 9.20 -15.54 -14.76
N SER A 234 9.78 -16.09 -13.70
CA SER A 234 10.74 -17.19 -13.79
C SER A 234 10.04 -18.48 -14.24
N ALA A 235 8.85 -18.75 -13.70
CA ALA A 235 8.01 -19.87 -14.13
C ALA A 235 7.53 -19.73 -15.59
N LEU A 236 7.22 -18.52 -16.04
CA LEU A 236 6.87 -18.25 -17.44
C LEU A 236 8.02 -18.56 -18.39
N ARG A 237 9.26 -18.21 -18.02
CA ARG A 237 10.46 -18.53 -18.80
C ARG A 237 10.58 -20.04 -19.02
N ASN A 238 10.39 -20.83 -17.96
CA ASN A 238 10.41 -22.28 -18.01
C ASN A 238 9.29 -22.83 -18.91
N LYS A 239 8.07 -22.33 -18.74
CA LYS A 239 6.90 -22.72 -19.56
C LYS A 239 7.13 -22.51 -21.06
N LEU A 240 7.72 -21.37 -21.44
CA LEU A 240 8.01 -21.02 -22.82
C LEU A 240 9.36 -21.56 -23.34
N SER A 241 10.14 -22.24 -22.47
CA SER A 241 11.50 -22.71 -22.78
C SER A 241 12.40 -21.60 -23.37
N MET A 242 12.25 -20.37 -22.86
CA MET A 242 12.97 -19.20 -23.39
C MET A 242 14.39 -19.12 -22.83
N GLN A 243 15.36 -18.90 -23.72
CA GLN A 243 16.75 -18.67 -23.30
C GLN A 243 16.88 -17.36 -22.53
N GLU A 244 16.18 -16.30 -22.95
CA GLU A 244 16.18 -14.99 -22.31
C GLU A 244 15.04 -14.82 -21.30
N TYR A 245 15.23 -13.97 -20.29
CA TYR A 245 14.17 -13.63 -19.35
C TYR A 245 13.16 -12.69 -20.02
N PRO A 246 11.87 -13.05 -20.08
CA PRO A 246 10.84 -12.19 -20.66
C PRO A 246 10.76 -10.87 -19.89
N SER A 247 10.41 -9.75 -20.53
CA SER A 247 10.20 -8.49 -19.80
C SER A 247 8.96 -8.57 -18.88
N MET A 248 8.92 -7.75 -17.83
CA MET A 248 7.75 -7.68 -16.93
C MET A 248 6.48 -7.30 -17.68
N GLN A 249 6.58 -6.32 -18.60
CA GLN A 249 5.46 -5.92 -19.44
C GLN A 249 4.93 -7.08 -20.28
N ARG A 250 5.83 -7.88 -20.88
CA ARG A 250 5.43 -9.03 -21.68
C ARG A 250 4.73 -10.11 -20.84
N MET A 251 5.21 -10.34 -19.62
CA MET A 251 4.54 -11.26 -18.68
C MET A 251 3.11 -10.79 -18.37
N ILE A 252 2.92 -9.49 -18.14
CA ILE A 252 1.61 -8.91 -17.83
C ILE A 252 0.65 -9.05 -19.02
N GLU A 253 1.11 -8.78 -20.25
CA GLU A 253 0.31 -8.97 -21.46
C GLU A 253 -0.17 -10.42 -21.60
N LEU A 254 0.75 -11.38 -21.45
CA LEU A 254 0.41 -12.80 -21.52
C LEU A 254 -0.54 -13.21 -20.39
N LEU A 255 -0.33 -12.69 -19.18
CA LEU A 255 -1.21 -12.97 -18.05
C LEU A 255 -2.63 -12.42 -18.26
N ARG A 256 -2.77 -11.24 -18.89
CA ARG A 256 -4.08 -10.67 -19.26
C ARG A 256 -4.81 -11.54 -20.28
N GLU A 257 -4.09 -12.08 -21.25
CA GLU A 257 -4.63 -12.97 -22.28
C GLU A 257 -5.01 -14.33 -21.68
N ASP A 258 -4.08 -14.99 -20.99
CA ASP A 258 -4.25 -16.33 -20.42
C ASP A 258 -5.33 -16.36 -19.32
N ALA A 259 -5.43 -15.32 -18.48
CA ALA A 259 -6.44 -15.22 -17.43
C ALA A 259 -7.79 -14.66 -17.93
N MET A 260 -7.90 -14.32 -19.22
CA MET A 260 -9.06 -13.65 -19.82
C MET A 260 -9.47 -12.36 -19.07
N CYS A 261 -8.47 -11.59 -18.63
CA CYS A 261 -8.65 -10.36 -17.87
C CYS A 261 -7.90 -9.20 -18.57
N PRO A 262 -8.45 -8.67 -19.69
CA PRO A 262 -7.71 -7.75 -20.56
C PRO A 262 -7.39 -6.40 -19.92
N ALA A 263 -8.18 -5.97 -18.93
CA ALA A 263 -8.03 -4.68 -18.26
C ALA A 263 -7.25 -4.75 -16.94
N LEU A 264 -6.59 -5.88 -16.63
CA LEU A 264 -5.90 -6.06 -15.35
C LEU A 264 -4.74 -5.07 -15.18
N GLU A 265 -4.76 -4.28 -14.12
CA GLU A 265 -3.64 -3.47 -13.65
C GLU A 265 -2.95 -4.17 -12.47
N ILE A 266 -1.63 -4.30 -12.54
CA ILE A 266 -0.83 -4.84 -11.44
C ILE A 266 -0.21 -3.66 -10.70
N LEU A 267 -0.48 -3.59 -9.40
CA LEU A 267 0.01 -2.59 -8.48
C LEU A 267 0.97 -3.27 -7.50
N SER A 268 2.25 -2.93 -7.58
CA SER A 268 3.29 -3.46 -6.67
C SER A 268 4.09 -2.31 -6.07
N HIS A 269 4.42 -2.44 -4.79
CA HIS A 269 5.26 -1.51 -4.05
C HIS A 269 6.07 -2.29 -3.01
N GLU A 270 7.26 -1.80 -2.68
CA GLU A 270 8.15 -2.38 -1.65
C GLU A 270 7.48 -2.55 -0.28
N ALA A 271 6.51 -1.69 0.04
CA ALA A 271 5.71 -1.74 1.27
C ALA A 271 4.85 -3.01 1.42
N LEU A 272 4.55 -3.72 0.32
CA LEU A 272 3.83 -5.01 0.36
C LEU A 272 4.71 -6.13 0.94
N GLY A 273 6.03 -5.94 0.99
CA GLY A 273 6.97 -6.94 1.49
C GLY A 273 7.15 -8.12 0.53
N GLN A 274 7.47 -9.29 1.06
CA GLN A 274 7.82 -10.51 0.30
C GLN A 274 6.76 -11.61 0.33
N GLY A 275 5.61 -11.35 0.95
CA GLY A 275 4.54 -12.34 1.15
C GLY A 275 3.82 -12.76 -0.13
N SER A 276 3.01 -13.81 -0.04
CA SER A 276 2.18 -14.33 -1.15
C SER A 276 0.73 -13.84 -1.12
N ARG A 277 0.44 -12.83 -0.29
CA ARG A 277 -0.91 -12.24 -0.19
C ARG A 277 -1.19 -11.39 -1.42
N LEU A 278 -2.37 -11.58 -2.01
CA LEU A 278 -2.90 -10.92 -3.20
C LEU A 278 -4.20 -10.18 -2.88
#